data_AF-A0A3C0T248-F1
#
_entry.id   AF-A0A3C0T248-F1
#
_cell.length_a   1.000
_cell.length_b   1.000
_cell.length_c   1.000
_cell.angle_alpha   90.00
_cell.angle_beta   90.00
_cell.angle_gamma   90.00
#
_symmetry.space_group_name_H-M   'P 1'
#
loop_
_entity.id
_entity.type
_entity.pdbx_description
1 polymer ?
#
loop_
_entity_poly.entity_id
_entity_poly.type
_entity_poly.pdbx_seq_one_letter_code
_entity_poly.pdbx_strand_id
1 'polypeptide(L)'
;MTGCTSTDYQTPDAGTSGLKRIAVIHIAQETNSFSTVLTTLAEFESSGLYYGDEIFPALGGGKNAVAGAMAAAAELGEGRVELVPILSANAMSG
;
A
#
# COMPACT_ATOMS: atom_id res chain seq x y z
N MET A 1 -22.12 -19.38 18.49
CA MET A 1 -21.50 -19.06 17.19
C MET A 1 -20.11 -18.55 17.51
N THR A 2 -19.12 -19.42 17.46
CA THR A 2 -17.75 -19.18 17.96
C THR A 2 -16.96 -18.46 16.86
N GLY A 3 -16.43 -17.27 17.15
CA GLY A 3 -15.72 -16.44 16.18
C GLY A 3 -14.31 -16.97 15.88
N CYS A 4 -13.93 -16.99 14.60
CA CYS A 4 -12.64 -17.46 14.08
C CYS A 4 -11.55 -16.37 14.07
N THR A 5 -11.52 -15.45 15.02
CA THR A 5 -10.48 -14.41 15.10
C THR A 5 -9.76 -14.50 16.42
N SER A 6 -8.81 -15.44 16.53
CA SER A 6 -7.71 -15.31 17.49
C SER A 6 -6.65 -14.43 16.84
N THR A 7 -6.62 -13.16 17.25
CA THR A 7 -5.50 -12.29 16.89
C THR A 7 -4.37 -12.57 17.86
N ASP A 8 -3.66 -13.68 17.67
CA ASP A 8 -2.40 -13.97 18.37
C ASP A 8 -1.28 -13.12 17.76
N TYR A 9 -1.47 -11.80 17.78
CA TYR A 9 -0.43 -10.85 17.39
C TYR A 9 0.63 -10.85 18.48
N GLN A 10 1.70 -11.62 18.28
CA GLN A 10 2.90 -11.50 19.09
C GLN A 10 3.52 -10.15 18.80
N THR A 11 3.61 -9.30 19.82
CA THR A 11 4.37 -8.06 19.74
C THR A 11 5.82 -8.43 19.39
N PRO A 12 6.39 -7.92 18.28
CA PRO A 12 7.77 -8.20 17.96
C PRO A 12 8.66 -7.73 19.11
N ASP A 13 9.63 -8.57 19.46
CA ASP A 13 10.54 -8.38 20.58
C ASP A 13 11.13 -6.96 20.53
N ALA A 14 11.12 -6.26 21.66
CA ALA A 14 11.56 -4.86 21.79
C ALA A 14 13.09 -4.68 21.62
N GLY A 15 13.74 -5.61 20.93
CA GLY A 15 15.19 -5.77 20.81
C GLY A 15 15.82 -5.19 19.54
N THR A 16 15.07 -4.65 18.58
CA THR A 16 15.70 -3.83 17.51
C THR A 16 15.54 -2.35 17.83
N SER A 17 16.52 -1.79 18.54
CA SER A 17 16.78 -0.34 18.65
C SER A 17 17.22 0.26 17.31
N GLY A 18 16.44 0.04 16.24
CA GLY A 18 16.82 0.36 14.88
C GLY A 18 15.66 0.89 14.08
N LEU A 19 15.94 1.93 13.30
CA LEU A 19 15.07 2.44 12.24
C LEU A 19 14.51 1.26 11.42
N LYS A 20 13.19 1.20 11.29
CA LYS A 20 12.48 0.20 10.49
C LYS A 20 12.25 0.79 9.10
N ARG A 21 12.69 0.07 8.07
CA ARG A 21 12.43 0.41 6.67
C ARG A 21 11.34 -0.51 6.14
N ILE A 22 10.27 0.08 5.61
CA ILE A 22 9.09 -0.65 5.14
C ILE A 22 8.90 -0.35 3.66
N ALA A 23 8.99 -1.38 2.83
CA ALA A 23 8.68 -1.26 1.41
C ALA A 23 7.17 -1.01 1.22
N VAL A 24 6.84 -0.02 0.38
CA VAL A 24 5.47 0.33 0.04
C VAL A 24 5.20 -0.05 -1.41
N ILE A 25 4.28 -1.00 -1.58
CA ILE A 25 3.71 -1.38 -2.87
C ILE A 25 2.19 -1.20 -2.76
N HIS A 26 1.62 -0.57 -3.78
CA HIS A 26 0.18 -0.37 -3.88
C HIS A 26 -0.32 -0.94 -5.20
N ILE A 27 -1.33 -1.82 -5.13
CA ILE A 27 -2.02 -2.37 -6.29
C ILE A 27 -3.52 -2.23 -6.05
N ALA A 28 -4.19 -1.52 -6.95
CA ALA A 28 -5.63 -1.36 -6.95
C ALA A 28 -6.16 -1.85 -8.31
N GLN A 29 -6.77 -3.03 -8.29
CA GLN A 29 -7.49 -3.62 -9.43
C GLN A 29 -8.56 -4.55 -8.83
N GLU A 30 -9.77 -4.48 -9.36
CA GLU A 30 -10.86 -5.37 -8.97
C GLU A 30 -11.28 -6.20 -10.19
N THR A 31 -11.18 -7.52 -10.06
CA THR A 31 -11.45 -8.47 -11.14
C THR A 31 -12.95 -8.68 -11.34
N ASN A 32 -13.38 -8.76 -12.60
CA ASN A 32 -14.73 -9.18 -12.97
C ASN A 32 -14.71 -10.45 -13.84
N SER A 33 -15.05 -11.60 -13.25
CA SER A 33 -15.04 -12.89 -13.94
C SER A 33 -16.03 -13.03 -15.11
N PHE A 34 -17.00 -12.12 -15.24
CA PHE A 34 -17.96 -12.10 -16.35
C PHE A 34 -17.55 -11.14 -17.47
N SER A 35 -16.55 -10.30 -17.22
CA SER A 35 -16.01 -9.40 -18.23
C SER A 35 -15.17 -10.20 -19.23
N THR A 36 -15.36 -9.90 -20.50
CA THR A 36 -14.52 -10.44 -21.58
C THR A 36 -13.33 -9.54 -21.91
N VAL A 37 -13.24 -8.38 -21.24
CA VAL A 37 -12.18 -7.39 -21.47
C VAL A 37 -11.08 -7.62 -20.44
N LEU A 38 -9.90 -8.03 -20.90
CA LEU A 38 -8.75 -8.20 -20.04
C LEU A 38 -8.18 -6.83 -19.64
N THR A 39 -7.94 -6.64 -18.34
CA THR A 39 -7.05 -5.56 -17.87
C THR A 39 -5.63 -5.84 -18.33
N THR A 40 -5.03 -4.89 -19.07
CA THR A 40 -3.67 -4.94 -19.55
C THR A 40 -2.82 -3.86 -18.87
N LEU A 41 -1.53 -3.80 -19.22
CA LEU A 41 -0.64 -2.74 -18.74
C LEU A 41 -1.15 -1.34 -19.11
N ALA A 42 -1.81 -1.18 -20.25
CA ALA A 42 -2.31 0.12 -20.73
C ALA A 42 -3.34 0.74 -19.75
N GLU A 43 -4.19 -0.08 -19.13
CA GLU A 43 -5.14 0.39 -18.12
C GLU A 43 -4.44 0.93 -16.89
N PHE A 44 -3.33 0.31 -16.48
CA PHE A 44 -2.51 0.81 -15.37
C PHE A 44 -1.78 2.11 -15.73
N GLU A 45 -1.15 2.16 -16.90
CA GLU A 45 -0.46 3.36 -17.40
C GLU A 45 -1.40 4.57 -17.52
N SER A 46 -2.65 4.35 -17.94
CA SER A 46 -3.66 5.40 -18.08
C SER A 46 -4.29 5.85 -16.75
N SER A 47 -4.39 4.98 -15.75
CA SER A 47 -5.11 5.26 -14.50
C SER A 47 -4.19 5.67 -13.34
N GLY A 48 -2.94 5.21 -13.33
CA GLY A 48 -1.96 5.60 -12.33
C GLY A 48 -0.92 4.50 -12.08
N LEU A 49 0.14 4.53 -12.88
CA LEU A 49 1.33 3.69 -12.72
C LEU A 49 2.51 4.60 -12.35
N TYR A 50 3.02 4.44 -11.13
CA TYR A 50 4.10 5.26 -10.58
C TYR A 50 5.19 4.37 -9.98
N TYR A 51 6.44 4.80 -10.11
CA TYR A 51 7.59 4.04 -9.63
C TYR A 51 8.39 4.83 -8.60
N GLY A 52 8.85 4.14 -7.55
CA GLY A 52 9.77 4.71 -6.57
C GLY A 52 9.31 6.07 -6.05
N ASP A 53 10.19 7.05 -6.14
CA ASP A 53 10.00 8.39 -5.56
C ASP A 53 8.83 9.18 -6.18
N GLU A 54 8.24 8.73 -7.29
CA GLU A 54 7.06 9.34 -7.91
C GLU A 54 5.79 9.11 -7.08
N ILE A 55 5.76 8.04 -6.26
CA ILE A 55 4.56 7.57 -5.58
C ILE A 55 4.08 8.56 -4.52
N PHE A 56 4.98 9.03 -3.65
CA PHE A 56 4.59 9.90 -2.54
C PHE A 56 4.12 11.29 -3.00
N PRO A 57 4.76 11.98 -3.96
CA PRO A 57 4.23 13.20 -4.54
C PRO A 57 2.87 13.01 -5.21
N ALA A 58 2.68 11.89 -5.94
CA ALA A 58 1.44 11.63 -6.65
C ALA A 58 0.26 11.34 -5.72
N LEU A 59 0.50 10.64 -4.60
CA LEU A 59 -0.57 10.05 -3.80
C LEU A 59 -0.67 10.58 -2.37
N GLY A 60 0.39 11.16 -1.78
CA GLY A 60 0.50 11.43 -0.35
C GLY A 60 -0.50 12.44 0.24
N GLY A 61 -1.09 13.30 -0.59
CA GLY A 61 -2.16 14.23 -0.17
C GLY A 61 -3.59 13.74 -0.46
N GLY A 62 -3.72 12.53 -1.02
CA GLY A 62 -4.99 11.98 -1.46
C GLY A 62 -5.75 11.22 -0.36
N LYS A 63 -6.95 10.75 -0.72
CA LYS A 63 -7.75 9.82 0.11
C LYS A 63 -7.56 8.38 -0.38
N ASN A 64 -6.33 7.88 -0.30
CA ASN A 64 -5.97 6.53 -0.77
C ASN A 64 -5.12 5.80 0.29
N ALA A 65 -4.89 4.50 0.09
CA ALA A 65 -4.18 3.66 1.05
C ALA A 65 -2.71 4.10 1.26
N VAL A 66 -2.05 4.61 0.23
CA VAL A 66 -0.67 5.12 0.32
C VAL A 66 -0.62 6.36 1.22
N ALA A 67 -1.51 7.32 1.02
CA ALA A 67 -1.62 8.50 1.88
C ALA A 67 -1.90 8.12 3.34
N GLY A 68 -2.79 7.14 3.57
CA GLY A 68 -3.07 6.61 4.89
C GLY A 68 -1.85 5.96 5.55
N ALA A 69 -1.07 5.18 4.78
CA ALA A 69 0.16 4.59 5.28
C ALA A 69 1.22 5.65 5.63
N MET A 70 1.36 6.70 4.80
CA MET A 70 2.25 7.83 5.08
C MET A 70 1.84 8.57 6.35
N ALA A 71 0.56 8.86 6.53
CA ALA A 71 0.04 9.49 7.75
C ALA A 71 0.30 8.62 8.98
N ALA A 72 0.02 7.32 8.91
CA ALA A 72 0.28 6.40 10.03
C ALA A 72 1.77 6.29 10.39
N ALA A 73 2.67 6.25 9.39
CA ALA A 73 4.11 6.25 9.65
C ALA A 73 4.58 7.57 10.30
N ALA A 74 4.01 8.71 9.89
CA ALA A 74 4.33 10.00 10.50
C ALA A 74 3.79 10.13 11.94
N GLU A 75 2.55 9.69 12.18
CA GLU A 75 1.87 9.84 13.48
C GLU A 75 2.31 8.79 14.52
N LEU A 76 2.49 7.53 14.10
CA LEU A 76 2.75 6.40 14.99
C LEU A 76 4.18 5.88 14.93
N GLY A 77 4.93 6.23 13.87
CA GLY A 77 6.27 5.72 13.66
C GLY A 77 7.33 6.38 14.56
N GLU A 78 7.01 7.49 15.23
CA GLU A 78 7.91 8.22 16.14
C GLU A 78 9.30 8.53 15.52
N GLY A 79 9.33 8.83 14.21
CA GLY A 79 10.58 9.06 13.46
C GLY A 79 11.46 7.81 13.28
N ARG A 80 10.95 6.63 13.65
CA ARG A 80 11.66 5.34 13.56
C ARG A 80 11.19 4.47 12.40
N VAL A 81 10.22 4.93 11.61
CA VAL A 81 9.70 4.23 10.43
C VAL A 81 10.01 5.05 9.18
N GLU A 82 10.76 4.46 8.26
CA GLU A 82 11.01 4.95 6.92
C GLU A 82 10.18 4.14 5.93
N LEU A 83 9.29 4.80 5.20
CA LEU A 83 8.59 4.18 4.08
C LEU A 83 9.44 4.30 2.82
N VAL A 84 9.67 3.18 2.14
CA VAL A 84 10.45 3.09 0.91
C VAL A 84 9.49 2.78 -0.24
N PRO A 85 9.19 3.74 -1.13
CA PRO A 85 8.24 3.51 -2.21
C PRO A 85 8.85 2.62 -3.29
N ILE A 86 8.08 1.66 -3.82
CA ILE A 86 8.55 0.74 -4.86
C ILE A 86 7.69 0.86 -6.12
N LEU A 87 6.39 0.57 -6.00
CA LEU A 87 5.44 0.57 -7.12
C LEU A 87 4.05 0.98 -6.63
N SER A 88 3.37 1.81 -7.39
CA SER A 88 1.92 2.00 -7.28
C SER A 88 1.28 1.76 -8.64
N ALA A 89 0.32 0.86 -8.70
CA ALA A 89 -0.39 0.50 -9.91
C ALA A 89 -1.89 0.50 -9.64
N ASN A 90 -2.63 1.37 -10.32
CA ASN A 90 -4.08 1.44 -10.26
C ASN A 90 -4.66 1.22 -11.66
N ALA A 91 -5.70 0.40 -11.78
CA ALA A 91 -6.47 0.22 -13.01
C ALA A 91 -7.96 0.15 -12.68
N MET A 92 -8.79 0.64 -13.59
CA MET A 92 -10.24 0.48 -13.50
C MET A 92 -10.62 -1.01 -13.45
N SER A 93 -11.68 -1.32 -12.71
CA SER A 93 -12.20 -2.67 -12.58
C SER A 93 -12.61 -3.23 -13.94
N GLY A 94 -12.27 -4.49 -14.17
CA GLY A 94 -12.36 -5.12 -15.48
C GLY A 94 -12.34 -6.63 -15.39
#